data_AF-A0A0R3KIS7-F1
#
_entry.id   AF-A0A0R3KIS7-F1
#
_cell.length_a   1.000
_cell.length_b   1.000
_cell.length_c   1.000
_cell.angle_alpha   90.00
_cell.angle_beta   90.00
_cell.angle_gamma   90.00
#
_symmetry.space_group_name_H-M   'P 1'
#
loop_
_entity.id
_entity.type
_entity.pdbx_description
1 polymer ?
#
loop_
_entity_poly.entity_id
_entity_poly.type
_entity_poly.pdbx_seq_one_letter_code
_entity_poly.pdbx_strand_id
1 'polypeptide(L)'
;MEKRNKLLSDLADRIVVTSPDRTVRFAIDGVDGAGKTTFADELGSLVATKGRPVIRASVDGFHNPKAVRYKRGRHSPEGFFEDSYNYSALKRYLLDPLSPGGSRRYRRAIFDHVTDDIVPANDMEALPSSILLIDGIFLHRPELLAYWDASVFLRTDFAVSVARCASRDGSSPDPAAPSNRRYVEGQRLYLRSCQPEAKATIVIDYNDLSAPSIVI
;
A
#
# COMPACT_ATOMS: atom_id res chain seq x y z
N MET A 1 -12.02 -11.87 -15.57
CA MET A 1 -10.60 -12.27 -15.54
C MET A 1 -9.81 -11.62 -16.68
N GLU A 2 -10.24 -11.74 -17.94
CA GLU A 2 -9.56 -11.13 -19.09
C GLU A 2 -9.33 -9.61 -18.96
N LYS A 3 -10.34 -8.84 -18.52
CA LYS A 3 -10.22 -7.39 -18.29
C LYS A 3 -9.16 -7.04 -17.26
N ARG A 4 -9.13 -7.75 -16.12
CA ARG A 4 -8.10 -7.54 -15.07
C ARG A 4 -6.71 -7.85 -15.58
N ASN A 5 -6.53 -8.98 -16.27
CA ASN A 5 -5.24 -9.37 -16.83
C ASN A 5 -4.73 -8.33 -17.84
N LYS A 6 -5.63 -7.84 -18.70
CA LYS A 6 -5.32 -6.76 -19.64
C LYS A 6 -4.90 -5.48 -18.90
N LEU A 7 -5.67 -5.04 -17.91
CA LEU A 7 -5.35 -3.86 -17.11
C LEU A 7 -3.97 -3.99 -16.44
N LEU A 8 -3.67 -5.13 -15.83
CA LEU A 8 -2.39 -5.38 -15.17
C LEU A 8 -1.23 -5.40 -16.17
N SER A 9 -1.42 -6.00 -17.35
CA SER A 9 -0.42 -5.99 -18.42
C SER A 9 -0.15 -4.58 -18.91
N ASP A 10 -1.21 -3.82 -19.21
CA ASP A 10 -1.11 -2.44 -19.71
C ASP A 10 -0.41 -1.53 -18.67
N LEU A 11 -0.66 -1.74 -17.37
CA LEU A 11 0.06 -1.05 -16.29
C LEU A 11 1.52 -1.49 -16.20
N ALA A 12 1.81 -2.78 -16.27
CA ALA A 12 3.18 -3.28 -16.24
C ALA A 12 4.02 -2.69 -17.38
N ASP A 13 3.45 -2.60 -18.59
CA ASP A 13 4.10 -1.97 -19.75
C ASP A 13 4.45 -0.50 -19.48
N ARG A 14 3.55 0.28 -18.87
CA ARG A 14 3.80 1.68 -18.51
C ARG A 14 4.89 1.82 -17.43
N ILE A 15 4.85 0.97 -16.40
CA ILE A 15 5.81 1.03 -15.29
C ILE A 15 7.22 0.67 -15.78
N VAL A 16 7.35 -0.37 -16.60
CA VAL A 16 8.66 -0.86 -17.08
C VAL A 16 9.44 0.21 -17.84
N VAL A 17 8.78 1.12 -18.56
CA VAL A 17 9.45 2.18 -19.32
C VAL A 17 9.68 3.49 -18.52
N THR A 18 9.16 3.59 -17.30
CA THR A 18 9.25 4.84 -16.50
C THR A 18 10.64 5.06 -15.93
N SER A 19 11.38 6.11 -16.31
CA SER A 19 12.73 6.41 -15.76
C SER A 19 13.66 5.16 -15.71
N PRO A 20 13.98 4.54 -16.86
CA PRO A 20 14.67 3.25 -16.91
C PRO A 20 16.11 3.28 -16.36
N ASP A 21 16.65 4.47 -16.12
CA ASP A 21 17.99 4.75 -15.61
C ASP A 21 18.09 4.76 -14.07
N ARG A 22 16.95 4.74 -13.36
CA ARG A 22 16.94 4.81 -11.88
C ARG A 22 15.89 3.92 -11.24
N THR A 23 16.00 3.79 -9.92
CA THR A 23 14.96 3.16 -9.11
C THR A 23 13.68 4.00 -9.13
N VAL A 24 12.55 3.36 -9.37
CA VAL A 24 11.21 3.97 -9.37
C VAL A 24 10.42 3.46 -8.18
N ARG A 25 9.73 4.35 -7.47
CA ARG A 25 8.89 4.02 -6.32
C ARG A 25 7.42 4.19 -6.70
N PHE A 26 6.70 3.09 -6.67
CA PHE A 26 5.29 3.00 -7.07
C PHE A 26 4.43 2.57 -5.89
N ALA A 27 3.51 3.44 -5.48
CA ALA A 27 2.59 3.15 -4.37
C ALA A 27 1.28 2.54 -4.87
N ILE A 28 0.76 1.55 -4.16
CA ILE A 28 -0.53 0.89 -4.41
C ILE A 28 -1.37 1.03 -3.14
N ASP A 29 -2.25 2.02 -3.16
CA ASP A 29 -3.07 2.43 -2.02
C ASP A 29 -4.54 2.08 -2.23
N GLY A 30 -5.31 2.13 -1.15
CA GLY A 30 -6.71 1.76 -1.11
C GLY A 30 -7.11 1.34 0.30
N VAL A 31 -8.40 1.31 0.59
CA VAL A 31 -8.91 0.94 1.92
C VAL A 31 -8.61 -0.53 2.29
N ASP A 32 -8.76 -0.89 3.56
CA ASP A 32 -8.71 -2.29 4.00
C ASP A 32 -9.70 -3.14 3.21
N GLY A 33 -9.27 -4.33 2.79
CA GLY A 33 -10.08 -5.23 1.96
C GLY A 33 -10.16 -4.86 0.48
N ALA A 34 -9.48 -3.79 0.03
CA ALA A 34 -9.45 -3.44 -1.40
C ALA A 34 -8.75 -4.50 -2.28
N GLY A 35 -7.83 -5.31 -1.75
CA GLY A 35 -7.08 -6.31 -2.52
C GLY A 35 -5.72 -5.82 -3.04
N LYS A 36 -5.16 -4.78 -2.40
CA LYS A 36 -3.89 -4.15 -2.76
C LYS A 36 -2.71 -5.13 -2.84
N THR A 37 -2.57 -6.01 -1.85
CA THR A 37 -1.45 -6.96 -1.78
C THR A 37 -1.46 -7.90 -2.99
N THR A 38 -2.62 -8.50 -3.29
CA THR A 38 -2.79 -9.34 -4.48
C THR A 38 -2.52 -8.56 -5.77
N PHE A 39 -3.07 -7.34 -5.89
CA PHE A 39 -2.82 -6.49 -7.06
C PHE A 39 -1.32 -6.18 -7.24
N ALA A 40 -0.62 -5.87 -6.15
CA ALA A 40 0.80 -5.54 -6.15
C ALA A 40 1.68 -6.75 -6.48
N ASP A 41 1.33 -7.95 -5.99
CA ASP A 41 2.06 -9.18 -6.27
C ASP A 41 1.91 -9.62 -7.73
N GLU A 42 0.69 -9.51 -8.28
CA GLU A 42 0.42 -9.82 -9.69
C GLU A 42 1.10 -8.84 -10.63
N LEU A 43 0.99 -7.53 -10.34
CA LEU A 43 1.68 -6.49 -11.09
C LEU A 43 3.20 -6.67 -11.02
N GLY A 44 3.73 -6.98 -9.83
CA GLY A 44 5.16 -7.23 -9.64
C GLY A 44 5.67 -8.41 -10.46
N SER A 45 4.88 -9.48 -10.54
CA SER A 45 5.22 -10.65 -11.36
C SER A 45 5.30 -10.29 -12.84
N LEU A 46 4.36 -9.50 -13.35
CA LEU A 46 4.36 -9.03 -14.75
C LEU A 46 5.48 -8.04 -15.06
N VAL A 47 5.83 -7.15 -14.12
CA VAL A 47 6.96 -6.24 -14.29
C VAL A 47 8.28 -7.02 -14.32
N ALA A 48 8.42 -8.02 -13.46
CA ALA A 48 9.61 -8.88 -13.43
C ALA A 48 9.78 -9.68 -14.73
N THR A 49 8.70 -10.25 -15.28
CA THR A 49 8.76 -10.99 -16.56
C THR A 49 9.12 -10.10 -17.74
N LYS A 50 8.88 -8.78 -17.64
CA LYS A 50 9.27 -7.76 -18.61
C LYS A 50 10.70 -7.23 -18.39
N GLY A 51 11.48 -7.81 -17.48
CA GLY A 51 12.93 -7.62 -17.37
C GLY A 51 13.40 -6.54 -16.39
N ARG A 52 12.50 -5.95 -15.58
CA ARG A 52 12.89 -5.01 -14.52
C ARG A 52 12.95 -5.71 -13.15
N PRO A 53 14.02 -5.52 -12.37
CA PRO A 53 14.06 -6.01 -10.99
C PRO A 53 12.94 -5.39 -10.16
N VAL A 54 12.18 -6.22 -9.43
CA VAL A 54 11.07 -5.76 -8.58
C VAL A 54 11.44 -5.91 -7.11
N ILE A 55 11.21 -4.84 -6.36
CA ILE A 55 11.23 -4.83 -4.90
C ILE A 55 9.79 -4.77 -4.43
N ARG A 56 9.26 -5.89 -3.92
CA ARG A 56 7.92 -5.94 -3.29
C ARG A 56 8.03 -5.65 -1.80
N ALA A 57 7.31 -4.65 -1.32
CA ALA A 57 7.20 -4.30 0.10
C ALA A 57 5.76 -3.96 0.48
N SER A 58 5.43 -4.05 1.77
CA SER A 58 4.17 -3.55 2.31
C SER A 58 4.47 -2.58 3.43
N VAL A 59 3.65 -1.54 3.57
CA VAL A 59 3.69 -0.63 4.73
C VAL A 59 3.49 -1.39 6.04
N ASP A 60 2.89 -2.58 5.99
CA ASP A 60 2.64 -3.42 7.16
C ASP A 60 3.91 -3.89 7.87
N GLY A 61 5.05 -3.93 7.16
CA GLY A 61 6.38 -4.18 7.74
C GLY A 61 6.93 -3.01 8.57
N PHE A 62 6.20 -1.90 8.62
CA PHE A 62 6.59 -0.66 9.31
C PHE A 62 5.50 -0.19 10.29
N HIS A 63 4.70 -1.11 10.82
CA HIS A 63 3.76 -0.78 11.90
C HIS A 63 4.48 -0.24 13.14
N ASN A 64 3.78 0.61 13.90
CA ASN A 64 4.16 0.87 15.28
C ASN A 64 3.73 -0.31 16.19
N PRO A 65 4.39 -0.50 17.35
CA PRO A 65 3.93 -1.45 18.38
C PRO A 65 2.52 -1.17 18.87
N LYS A 66 1.81 -2.19 19.38
CA LYS A 66 0.44 -2.03 19.94
C LYS A 66 0.37 -0.94 21.01
N ALA A 67 1.41 -0.80 21.84
CA ALA A 67 1.50 0.25 22.85
C ALA A 67 1.33 1.67 22.27
N VAL A 68 1.84 1.91 21.06
CA VAL A 68 1.68 3.17 20.34
C VAL A 68 0.34 3.22 19.60
N ARG A 69 0.00 2.16 18.85
CA ARG A 69 -1.24 2.07 18.05
C ARG A 69 -2.52 2.21 18.86
N TYR A 70 -2.48 1.85 20.14
CA TYR A 70 -3.63 1.84 21.04
C TYR A 70 -3.56 2.90 22.13
N LYS A 71 -2.60 3.83 22.09
CA LYS A 71 -2.47 4.90 23.09
C LYS A 71 -3.71 5.80 23.20
N ARG A 72 -4.46 5.95 22.10
CA ARG A 72 -5.75 6.68 22.02
C ARG A 72 -6.96 5.80 22.29
N GLY A 73 -6.75 4.57 22.74
CA GLY A 73 -7.78 3.54 22.93
C GLY A 73 -7.80 2.51 21.80
N ARG A 74 -8.09 1.25 22.17
CA ARG A 74 -8.11 0.10 21.24
C ARG A 74 -9.12 0.26 20.11
N HIS A 75 -10.14 1.09 20.26
CA HIS A 75 -11.19 1.29 19.25
C HIS A 75 -11.17 2.68 18.60
N SER A 76 -10.14 3.50 18.84
CA SER A 76 -10.07 4.87 18.29
C SER A 76 -9.79 4.87 16.79
N PRO A 77 -10.68 5.47 15.96
CA PRO A 77 -10.43 5.73 14.55
C PRO A 77 -9.23 6.65 14.29
N GLU A 78 -9.05 7.66 15.14
CA GLU A 78 -7.92 8.60 15.07
C GLU A 78 -6.60 7.87 15.33
N GLY A 79 -6.57 6.98 16.34
CA GLY A 79 -5.41 6.12 16.58
C GLY A 79 -5.13 5.17 15.43
N PHE A 80 -6.16 4.65 14.75
CA PHE A 80 -5.97 3.85 13.55
C PHE A 80 -5.34 4.66 12.41
N PHE A 81 -5.83 5.87 12.15
CA PHE A 81 -5.29 6.71 11.08
C PHE A 81 -3.88 7.25 11.39
N GLU A 82 -3.65 7.74 12.60
CA GLU A 82 -2.44 8.50 12.95
C GLU A 82 -1.31 7.66 13.55
N ASP A 83 -1.63 6.53 14.19
CA ASP A 83 -0.64 5.77 14.97
C ASP A 83 -0.30 4.40 14.39
N SER A 84 -0.98 3.93 13.32
CA SER A 84 -0.75 2.57 12.80
C SER A 84 0.69 2.35 12.35
N TYR A 85 1.31 3.34 11.69
CA TYR A 85 2.59 3.16 11.01
C TYR A 85 3.70 4.07 11.52
N ASN A 86 4.92 3.52 11.58
CA ASN A 86 6.15 4.24 11.82
C ASN A 86 6.70 4.79 10.50
N TYR A 87 6.14 5.90 10.02
CA TYR A 87 6.58 6.49 8.76
C TYR A 87 8.03 6.98 8.79
N SER A 88 8.55 7.36 9.96
CA SER A 88 9.98 7.68 10.11
C SER A 88 10.86 6.47 9.79
N ALA A 89 10.48 5.28 10.24
CA ALA A 89 11.18 4.04 9.90
C ALA A 89 10.99 3.64 8.44
N LEU A 90 9.76 3.75 7.91
CA LEU A 90 9.48 3.51 6.48
C LEU A 90 10.40 4.35 5.59
N LYS A 91 10.49 5.66 5.87
CA LYS A 91 11.36 6.58 5.13
C LYS A 91 12.82 6.17 5.25
N ARG A 92 13.32 6.08 6.48
CA ARG A 92 14.73 5.81 6.75
C ARG A 92 15.24 4.50 6.15
N TYR A 93 14.44 3.43 6.24
CA TYR A 93 14.91 2.08 5.90
C TYR A 93 14.47 1.62 4.51
N LEU A 94 13.46 2.21 3.90
CA LEU A 94 12.98 1.80 2.58
C LEU A 94 13.00 2.94 1.57
N LEU A 95 12.35 4.07 1.87
CA LEU A 95 12.12 5.08 0.84
C LEU A 95 13.36 5.95 0.58
N ASP A 96 14.05 6.44 1.61
CA ASP A 96 15.25 7.28 1.46
C ASP A 96 16.38 6.51 0.74
N PRO A 97 16.70 5.24 1.09
CA PRO A 97 17.72 4.47 0.38
C PRO A 97 17.39 4.20 -1.10
N LEU A 98 16.11 4.13 -1.45
CA LEU A 98 15.63 3.87 -2.81
C LEU A 98 15.29 5.16 -3.58
N SER A 99 15.49 6.33 -2.98
CA SER A 99 15.32 7.63 -3.62
C SER A 99 16.53 7.98 -4.52
N PRO A 100 16.41 8.95 -5.44
CA PRO A 100 17.55 9.45 -6.21
C PRO A 100 18.72 9.85 -5.29
N GLY A 101 19.93 9.33 -5.57
CA GLY A 101 21.11 9.54 -4.74
C GLY A 101 21.14 8.73 -3.42
N GLY A 102 20.14 7.90 -3.17
CA GLY A 102 20.08 7.01 -2.02
C GLY A 102 21.12 5.87 -2.08
N SER A 103 21.33 5.22 -0.94
CA SER A 103 22.39 4.20 -0.76
C SER A 103 22.12 2.87 -1.47
N ARG A 104 20.90 2.66 -2.00
CA ARG A 104 20.38 1.36 -2.49
C ARG A 104 20.32 0.25 -1.44
N ARG A 105 20.74 0.48 -0.19
CA ARG A 105 20.65 -0.51 0.90
C ARG A 105 19.38 -0.28 1.72
N TYR A 106 18.44 -1.21 1.62
CA TYR A 106 17.08 -1.06 2.15
C TYR A 106 16.65 -2.26 2.97
N ARG A 107 15.57 -2.09 3.73
CA ARG A 107 14.82 -3.17 4.39
C ARG A 107 13.37 -3.11 3.97
N ARG A 108 12.73 -4.27 3.84
CA ARG A 108 11.29 -4.38 3.52
C ARG A 108 10.39 -4.35 4.75
N ALA A 109 10.96 -4.61 5.92
CA ALA A 109 10.26 -4.59 7.20
C ALA A 109 11.26 -4.34 8.34
N ILE A 110 10.76 -3.75 9.41
CA ILE A 110 11.45 -3.61 10.71
C ILE A 110 10.58 -4.10 11.88
N PHE A 111 9.32 -4.40 11.63
CA PHE A 111 8.35 -4.78 12.65
C PHE A 111 7.34 -5.78 12.08
N ASP A 112 6.99 -6.78 12.88
CA ASP A 112 5.88 -7.70 12.62
C ASP A 112 4.72 -7.34 13.55
N HIS A 113 3.62 -6.86 12.95
CA HIS A 113 2.45 -6.41 13.68
C HIS A 113 1.60 -7.54 14.27
N VAL A 114 1.82 -8.79 13.82
CA VAL A 114 1.12 -9.99 14.29
C VAL A 114 1.71 -10.42 15.63
N THR A 115 3.03 -10.63 15.67
CA THR A 115 3.78 -10.95 16.90
C THR A 115 3.92 -9.73 17.81
N ASP A 116 3.83 -8.52 17.25
CA ASP A 116 4.10 -7.24 17.92
C ASP A 116 5.57 -7.07 18.32
N ASP A 117 6.48 -7.55 17.47
CA ASP A 117 7.92 -7.55 17.71
C ASP A 117 8.74 -6.99 16.54
N ILE A 118 9.96 -6.58 16.87
CA ILE A 118 10.97 -6.17 15.88
C ILE A 118 11.40 -7.40 15.08
N VAL A 119 11.44 -7.30 13.75
CA VAL A 119 11.99 -8.37 12.91
C VAL A 119 13.52 -8.27 12.84
N PRO A 120 14.23 -9.40 12.71
CA PRO A 120 15.67 -9.40 12.48
C PRO A 120 16.07 -8.49 11.31
N ALA A 121 17.18 -7.78 11.49
CA ALA A 121 17.74 -6.94 10.45
C ALA A 121 18.04 -7.76 9.18
N ASN A 122 17.45 -7.35 8.05
CA ASN A 122 17.69 -7.96 6.76
C ASN A 122 17.96 -6.86 5.72
N ASP A 123 19.19 -6.36 5.70
CA ASP A 123 19.62 -5.34 4.75
C ASP A 123 19.82 -5.96 3.36
N MET A 124 19.11 -5.42 2.38
CA MET A 124 19.13 -5.85 0.99
C MET A 124 19.72 -4.72 0.13
N GLU A 125 20.36 -5.08 -0.98
CA GLU A 125 20.80 -4.09 -1.97
C GLU A 125 19.88 -4.13 -3.20
N ALA A 126 19.34 -2.97 -3.59
CA ALA A 126 18.52 -2.84 -4.79
C ALA A 126 19.39 -2.96 -6.02
N LEU A 127 18.99 -3.73 -7.03
CA LEU A 127 19.67 -3.72 -8.33
C LEU A 127 19.45 -2.36 -9.03
N PRO A 128 20.35 -1.95 -9.95
CA PRO A 128 20.09 -0.78 -10.80
C PRO A 128 18.72 -0.85 -11.48
N SER A 129 18.08 0.30 -11.66
CA SER A 129 16.79 0.41 -12.36
C SER A 129 15.62 -0.38 -11.74
N SER A 130 15.73 -0.77 -10.46
CA SER A 130 14.67 -1.51 -9.75
C SER A 130 13.35 -0.74 -9.68
N ILE A 131 12.24 -1.47 -9.58
CA ILE A 131 10.93 -0.89 -9.28
C ILE A 131 10.51 -1.33 -7.88
N LEU A 132 10.37 -0.38 -6.96
CA LEU A 132 9.69 -0.60 -5.70
C LEU A 132 8.17 -0.57 -5.94
N LEU A 133 7.50 -1.68 -5.71
CA LEU A 133 6.05 -1.76 -5.59
C LEU A 133 5.70 -1.89 -4.11
N ILE A 134 5.18 -0.81 -3.51
CA ILE A 134 4.75 -0.79 -2.12
C ILE A 134 3.23 -0.72 -2.02
N ASP A 135 2.62 -1.69 -1.33
CA ASP A 135 1.19 -1.69 -1.03
C ASP A 135 0.91 -1.31 0.42
N GLY A 136 -0.28 -0.76 0.66
CA GLY A 136 -0.64 -0.33 2.00
C GLY A 136 -1.88 0.55 2.05
N ILE A 137 -2.39 0.80 3.25
CA ILE A 137 -3.31 1.92 3.48
C ILE A 137 -2.48 3.18 3.78
N PHE A 138 -3.08 4.35 3.57
CA PHE A 138 -2.52 5.63 4.01
C PHE A 138 -1.21 6.05 3.30
N LEU A 139 -0.98 5.58 2.08
CA LEU A 139 0.24 5.90 1.32
C LEU A 139 0.22 7.31 0.69
N HIS A 140 -0.94 7.94 0.51
CA HIS A 140 -1.07 9.32 0.00
C HIS A 140 -1.20 10.38 1.12
N ARG A 141 -0.68 10.08 2.31
CA ARG A 141 -0.49 11.10 3.35
C ARG A 141 0.53 12.15 2.89
N PRO A 142 0.37 13.44 3.25
CA PRO A 142 1.22 14.53 2.77
C PRO A 142 2.72 14.26 2.89
N GLU A 143 3.14 13.64 3.99
CA GLU A 143 4.52 13.33 4.31
C GLU A 143 5.14 12.21 3.45
N LEU A 144 4.36 11.52 2.61
CA LEU A 144 4.81 10.46 1.71
C LEU A 144 4.71 10.83 0.22
N LEU A 145 3.91 11.84 -0.14
CA LEU A 145 3.62 12.15 -1.56
C LEU A 145 4.86 12.39 -2.41
N ALA A 146 5.85 13.09 -1.87
CA ALA A 146 7.09 13.42 -2.59
C ALA A 146 7.98 12.20 -2.87
N TYR A 147 7.69 11.03 -2.28
CA TYR A 147 8.44 9.81 -2.54
C TYR A 147 7.95 9.03 -3.76
N TRP A 148 6.71 9.24 -4.19
CA TRP A 148 6.11 8.44 -5.26
C TRP A 148 6.46 9.01 -6.63
N ASP A 149 7.06 8.18 -7.46
CA ASP A 149 7.27 8.52 -8.87
C ASP A 149 5.97 8.31 -9.67
N ALA A 150 5.16 7.34 -9.25
CA ALA A 150 3.76 7.18 -9.64
C ALA A 150 3.00 6.40 -8.55
N SER A 151 1.67 6.43 -8.59
CA SER A 151 0.85 5.68 -7.66
C SER A 151 -0.50 5.28 -8.24
N VAL A 152 -1.05 4.21 -7.67
CA VAL A 152 -2.42 3.73 -7.91
C VAL A 152 -3.22 3.88 -6.63
N PHE A 153 -4.44 4.38 -6.75
CA PHE A 153 -5.45 4.23 -5.72
C PHE A 153 -6.55 3.27 -6.21
N LEU A 154 -6.73 2.17 -5.48
CA LEU A 154 -7.81 1.21 -5.70
C LEU A 154 -9.07 1.74 -5.01
N ARG A 155 -9.94 2.37 -5.78
CA ARG A 155 -11.26 2.80 -5.31
C ARG A 155 -12.10 1.56 -5.04
N THR A 156 -12.51 1.39 -3.78
CA THR A 156 -13.36 0.28 -3.36
C THR A 156 -14.29 0.78 -2.27
N ASP A 157 -15.58 0.51 -2.44
CA ASP A 157 -16.62 0.93 -1.51
C ASP A 157 -16.50 0.14 -0.20
N PHE A 158 -16.81 0.76 0.93
CA PHE A 158 -16.75 0.08 2.23
C PHE A 158 -17.65 -1.16 2.28
N ALA A 159 -18.82 -1.14 1.64
CA ALA A 159 -19.69 -2.32 1.59
C ALA A 159 -18.99 -3.52 0.93
N VAL A 160 -18.17 -3.27 -0.10
CA VAL A 160 -17.39 -4.30 -0.78
C VAL A 160 -16.15 -4.68 0.03
N SER A 161 -15.40 -3.69 0.51
CA SER A 161 -14.11 -3.91 1.15
C SER A 161 -14.27 -4.58 2.53
N VAL A 162 -15.28 -4.20 3.31
CA VAL A 162 -15.60 -4.82 4.60
C VAL A 162 -16.13 -6.24 4.40
N ALA A 163 -16.99 -6.49 3.41
CA ALA A 163 -17.46 -7.85 3.10
C ALA A 163 -16.30 -8.80 2.70
N ARG A 164 -15.29 -8.29 1.98
CA ARG A 164 -14.06 -9.03 1.66
C ARG A 164 -13.23 -9.33 2.91
N CYS A 165 -13.09 -8.37 3.82
CA CYS A 165 -12.43 -8.61 5.12
C CYS A 165 -13.17 -9.68 5.92
N ALA A 166 -14.50 -9.55 6.08
CA ALA A 166 -15.35 -10.50 6.78
C ALA A 166 -15.23 -11.93 6.24
N SER A 167 -15.17 -12.07 4.90
CA SER A 167 -15.00 -13.37 4.25
C SER A 167 -13.62 -14.01 4.52
N ARG A 168 -12.61 -13.21 4.86
CA ARG A 168 -11.24 -13.65 5.14
C ARG A 168 -11.01 -13.98 6.61
N ASP A 169 -11.55 -13.18 7.53
CA ASP A 169 -11.22 -13.24 8.96
C ASP A 169 -12.41 -13.51 9.89
N GLY A 170 -13.63 -13.65 9.33
CA GLY A 170 -14.85 -13.91 10.10
C GLY A 170 -15.40 -12.70 10.84
N SER A 171 -14.90 -11.48 10.57
CA SER A 171 -15.48 -10.24 11.10
C SER A 171 -16.88 -9.95 10.54
N SER A 172 -17.54 -8.92 11.08
CA SER A 172 -18.86 -8.50 10.59
C SER A 172 -18.77 -7.98 9.15
N PRO A 173 -19.64 -8.42 8.23
CA PRO A 173 -19.69 -7.87 6.87
C PRO A 173 -20.36 -6.50 6.80
N ASP A 174 -21.02 -6.05 7.88
CA ASP A 174 -21.67 -4.74 7.95
C ASP A 174 -20.66 -3.63 8.26
N PRO A 175 -20.44 -2.65 7.35
CA PRO A 175 -19.55 -1.51 7.60
C PRO A 175 -19.95 -0.68 8.82
N ALA A 176 -21.22 -0.66 9.21
CA ALA A 176 -21.72 0.09 10.37
C ALA A 176 -21.57 -0.67 11.69
N ALA A 177 -21.14 -1.94 11.66
CA ALA A 177 -20.97 -2.73 12.86
C ALA A 177 -19.97 -2.08 13.84
N PRO A 178 -20.23 -2.08 15.17
CA PRO A 178 -19.33 -1.50 16.15
C PRO A 178 -17.89 -2.02 16.08
N SER A 179 -17.70 -3.29 15.70
CA SER A 179 -16.38 -3.91 15.49
C SER A 179 -15.55 -3.25 14.39
N ASN A 180 -16.23 -2.69 13.38
CA ASN A 180 -15.62 -2.13 12.17
C ASN A 180 -15.37 -0.62 12.31
N ARG A 181 -15.97 0.03 13.32
CA ARG A 181 -15.90 1.48 13.54
C ARG A 181 -14.46 2.02 13.52
N ARG A 182 -13.52 1.33 14.20
CA ARG A 182 -12.10 1.73 14.22
C ARG A 182 -11.54 1.88 12.79
N TYR A 183 -11.79 0.89 11.95
CA TYR A 183 -11.21 0.79 10.62
C TYR A 183 -11.94 1.69 9.63
N VAL A 184 -13.27 1.59 9.57
CA VAL A 184 -14.11 2.35 8.63
C VAL A 184 -13.98 3.85 8.89
N GLU A 185 -14.12 4.32 10.14
CA GLU A 185 -14.04 5.75 10.42
C GLU A 185 -12.62 6.30 10.30
N GLY A 186 -11.58 5.49 10.55
CA GLY A 186 -10.20 5.92 10.33
C GLY A 186 -9.85 5.99 8.84
N GLN A 187 -10.39 5.09 8.01
CA GLN A 187 -10.32 5.22 6.55
C GLN A 187 -11.10 6.45 6.06
N ARG A 188 -12.29 6.75 6.61
CA ARG A 188 -13.01 7.98 6.28
C ARG A 188 -12.24 9.24 6.64
N LEU A 189 -11.57 9.25 7.79
CA LEU A 189 -10.66 10.33 8.19
C LEU A 189 -9.59 10.53 7.11
N TYR A 190 -8.89 9.47 6.73
CA TYR A 190 -7.89 9.49 5.68
C TYR A 190 -8.42 10.01 4.33
N LEU A 191 -9.52 9.43 3.84
CA LEU A 191 -10.11 9.81 2.55
C LEU A 191 -10.45 11.31 2.51
N ARG A 192 -11.00 11.84 3.62
CA ARG A 192 -11.37 13.25 3.74
C ARG A 192 -10.15 14.16 3.88
N SER A 193 -9.19 13.83 4.74
CA SER A 193 -8.05 14.71 5.06
C SER A 193 -6.95 14.66 4.01
N CYS A 194 -6.75 13.50 3.37
CA CYS A 194 -5.66 13.28 2.44
C CYS A 194 -6.10 13.23 0.99
N GLN A 195 -7.39 13.02 0.68
CA GLN A 195 -7.92 13.01 -0.69
C GLN A 195 -7.04 12.16 -1.65
N PRO A 196 -6.81 10.87 -1.35
CA PRO A 196 -5.84 10.05 -2.07
C PRO A 196 -6.16 9.92 -3.56
N GLU A 197 -7.44 9.83 -3.94
CA GLU A 197 -7.85 9.77 -5.35
C GLU A 197 -7.41 10.99 -6.16
N ALA A 198 -7.45 12.19 -5.56
CA ALA A 198 -7.02 13.42 -6.23
C ALA A 198 -5.50 13.52 -6.37
N LYS A 199 -4.75 12.68 -5.66
CA LYS A 199 -3.28 12.70 -5.60
C LYS A 199 -2.65 11.50 -6.29
N ALA A 200 -3.43 10.46 -6.57
CA ALA A 200 -2.94 9.27 -7.26
C ALA A 200 -2.64 9.58 -8.73
N THR A 201 -1.62 8.93 -9.28
CA THR A 201 -1.37 9.00 -10.73
C THR A 201 -2.46 8.30 -11.52
N ILE A 202 -3.02 7.22 -10.97
CA ILE A 202 -4.07 6.41 -11.58
C ILE A 202 -5.10 6.04 -10.51
N VAL A 203 -6.38 6.19 -10.82
CA VAL A 203 -7.46 5.66 -9.98
C VAL A 203 -8.13 4.50 -10.69
N ILE A 204 -8.30 3.39 -9.99
CA ILE A 204 -8.92 2.17 -10.53
C ILE A 204 -10.18 1.87 -9.72
N ASP A 205 -11.34 1.82 -10.38
CA ASP A 205 -12.51 1.19 -9.79
C ASP A 205 -12.25 -0.31 -9.64
N TYR A 206 -12.23 -0.74 -8.38
CA TYR A 206 -11.83 -2.07 -7.97
C TYR A 206 -12.91 -2.76 -7.12
N ASN A 207 -14.17 -2.33 -7.28
CA ASN A 207 -15.34 -2.97 -6.68
C ASN A 207 -15.63 -4.36 -7.28
N ASP A 208 -15.48 -4.52 -8.60
CA ASP A 208 -15.53 -5.82 -9.29
C ASP A 208 -14.13 -6.25 -9.74
N LEU A 209 -13.57 -7.26 -9.05
CA LEU A 209 -12.25 -7.80 -9.35
C LEU A 209 -12.16 -8.46 -10.74
N SER A 210 -13.30 -8.85 -11.34
CA SER A 210 -13.34 -9.52 -12.63
C SER A 210 -13.28 -8.52 -13.80
N ALA A 211 -13.68 -7.27 -13.56
CA ALA A 211 -13.83 -6.20 -14.52
C ALA A 211 -13.37 -4.82 -13.99
N PRO A 212 -12.13 -4.70 -13.46
CA PRO A 212 -11.62 -3.43 -12.97
C PRO A 212 -11.44 -2.44 -14.12
N SER A 213 -11.54 -1.14 -13.83
CA SER A 213 -11.40 -0.08 -14.85
C SER A 213 -10.69 1.15 -14.31
N ILE A 214 -9.89 1.80 -15.15
CA ILE A 214 -9.28 3.10 -14.83
C ILE A 214 -10.35 4.17 -14.93
N VAL A 215 -10.44 5.04 -13.93
CA VAL A 215 -11.46 6.11 -13.84
C VAL A 215 -10.86 7.51 -13.81
N ILE A 216 -9.57 7.64 -13.49
CA ILE A 216 -8.75 8.86 -13.60
C ILE A 216 -7.35 8.43 -14.02
#